data_AF-A0A1Q5B919-F1
#
_entry.id   AF-A0A1Q5B919-F1
#
_cell.length_a   1.000
_cell.length_b   1.000
_cell.length_c   1.000
_cell.angle_alpha   90.00
_cell.angle_beta   90.00
_cell.angle_gamma   90.00
#
_symmetry.space_group_name_H-M   'P 1'
#
loop_
_entity.id
_entity.type
_entity.pdbx_description
1 polymer ?
#
loop_
_entity_poly.entity_id
_entity_poly.type
_entity_poly.pdbx_seq_one_letter_code
_entity_poly.pdbx_strand_id
1 'polypeptide(L)'
;MAGGTRPAQAKPLAKGKSRGWQAALGAAVLLGAVGLCVVGAVSGSDDLSVPAPATDERTETVPILRDAFASQGICYGWRLTDGYDVVSVGSNLGDGTAVGDAPGCPRWIEVSADITYTSESSEASDSAWIRVQGSDDLGLAALQAVETGLGWFGLDEDVFIDDPGWAITRAATTLPLLAAEAGLAGPAATPSADPAAPASPLPAAGNDFWRDRWGWLVAAVALLLLAALFVAVGVVQRRRTTAPGRGAAADAPSRSGRKLRVRAPAQRAGAEAAGRTREKS
;
A
#
# COMPACT_ATOMS: atom_id res chain seq x y z
N MET A 1 75.83 -55.09 19.95
CA MET A 1 74.77 -56.07 19.59
C MET A 1 73.43 -55.36 19.69
N ALA A 2 72.54 -55.62 18.72
CA ALA A 2 71.15 -55.14 18.55
C ALA A 2 70.98 -53.62 18.33
N GLY A 3 70.35 -53.09 17.27
CA GLY A 3 69.59 -53.69 16.15
C GLY A 3 68.21 -53.03 16.02
N GLY A 4 67.96 -52.31 14.91
CA GLY A 4 66.63 -51.93 14.38
C GLY A 4 65.91 -50.79 15.12
N THR A 5 65.04 -49.97 14.53
CA THR A 5 64.43 -49.92 13.19
C THR A 5 63.71 -48.56 13.08
N ARG A 6 63.76 -47.87 11.93
CA ARG A 6 62.85 -46.75 11.62
C ARG A 6 61.45 -47.29 11.33
N PRO A 7 60.39 -46.52 11.64
CA PRO A 7 59.28 -46.41 10.72
C PRO A 7 58.84 -44.97 10.43
N ALA A 8 58.03 -44.88 9.38
CA ALA A 8 57.72 -43.75 8.52
C ALA A 8 56.75 -42.71 9.11
N GLN A 9 56.77 -41.54 8.47
CA GLN A 9 55.79 -40.45 8.57
C GLN A 9 54.35 -40.94 8.36
N ALA A 10 53.44 -40.47 9.21
CA ALA A 10 52.01 -40.46 8.95
C ALA A 10 51.54 -39.01 8.69
N LYS A 11 50.95 -38.76 7.51
CA LYS A 11 50.24 -37.51 7.19
C LYS A 11 48.92 -37.46 7.96
N PRO A 12 48.56 -36.35 8.62
CA PRO A 12 47.21 -36.21 9.16
C PRO A 12 46.18 -36.03 8.01
N LEU A 13 45.15 -36.86 8.08
CA LEU A 13 43.99 -36.91 7.18
C LEU A 13 43.18 -35.60 7.25
N ALA A 14 42.79 -35.10 6.07
CA ALA A 14 41.88 -33.98 5.91
C ALA A 14 40.53 -34.27 6.60
N LYS A 15 40.23 -33.43 7.60
CA LYS A 15 39.00 -33.47 8.41
C LYS A 15 37.81 -33.10 7.51
N GLY A 16 36.91 -34.06 7.30
CA GLY A 16 35.71 -33.92 6.48
C GLY A 16 34.89 -32.69 6.90
N LYS A 17 34.76 -31.73 5.99
CA LYS A 17 33.96 -30.51 6.15
C LYS A 17 32.50 -30.93 6.29
N SER A 18 32.00 -30.76 7.51
CA SER A 18 30.75 -31.28 8.03
C SER A 18 29.52 -30.82 7.24
N ARG A 19 28.78 -31.79 6.68
CA ARG A 19 27.41 -31.68 6.14
C ARG A 19 26.43 -30.90 7.04
N GLY A 20 26.72 -30.74 8.33
CA GLY A 20 25.90 -29.98 9.28
C GLY A 20 25.81 -28.48 9.00
N TRP A 21 26.85 -27.86 8.41
CA TRP A 21 26.84 -26.40 8.20
C TRP A 21 25.89 -25.97 7.08
N GLN A 22 25.75 -26.79 6.03
CA GLN A 22 24.79 -26.53 4.95
C GLN A 22 23.33 -26.68 5.41
N ALA A 23 23.06 -27.57 6.37
CA ALA A 23 21.73 -27.72 6.95
C ALA A 23 21.36 -26.55 7.88
N ALA A 24 22.32 -26.02 8.64
CA ALA A 24 22.12 -24.87 9.51
C ALA A 24 21.84 -23.57 8.71
N LEU A 25 22.56 -23.36 7.60
CA LEU A 25 22.32 -22.23 6.70
C LEU A 25 20.94 -22.28 6.04
N GLY A 26 20.49 -23.46 5.60
CA GLY A 26 19.15 -23.62 5.01
C GLY A 26 18.02 -23.34 6.00
N ALA A 27 18.15 -23.79 7.25
CA ALA A 27 17.15 -23.54 8.29
C ALA A 27 17.07 -22.06 8.68
N ALA A 28 18.21 -21.35 8.74
CA ALA A 28 18.26 -19.93 9.07
C ALA A 28 17.58 -19.05 7.99
N VAL A 29 17.78 -19.36 6.71
CA VAL A 29 17.13 -18.61 5.60
C VAL A 29 15.61 -18.83 5.61
N LEU A 30 15.16 -20.05 5.88
CA LEU A 30 13.74 -20.39 5.90
C LEU A 30 13.02 -19.75 7.11
N LEU A 31 13.63 -19.78 8.29
CA LEU A 31 13.12 -19.07 9.48
C LEU A 31 13.17 -17.55 9.33
N GLY A 32 14.19 -17.00 8.68
CA GLY A 32 14.29 -15.58 8.37
C GLY A 32 13.20 -15.12 7.40
N ALA A 33 12.93 -15.89 6.34
CA ALA A 33 11.87 -15.58 5.39
C ALA A 33 10.47 -15.67 6.01
N VAL A 34 10.20 -16.72 6.80
CA VAL A 34 8.92 -16.86 7.52
C VAL A 34 8.76 -15.78 8.60
N GLY A 35 9.83 -15.45 9.33
CA GLY A 35 9.81 -14.36 10.32
C GLY A 35 9.53 -12.99 9.69
N LEU A 36 10.11 -12.71 8.51
CA LEU A 36 9.85 -11.48 7.76
C LEU A 36 8.41 -11.40 7.25
N CYS A 37 7.82 -12.53 6.84
CA CYS A 37 6.40 -12.59 6.44
C CYS A 37 5.44 -12.43 7.63
N VAL A 38 5.81 -12.88 8.83
CA VAL A 38 4.93 -12.75 10.01
C VAL A 38 4.98 -11.33 10.60
N VAL A 39 6.12 -10.65 10.59
CA VAL A 39 6.23 -9.27 11.11
C VAL A 39 5.42 -8.27 10.28
N GLY A 40 5.24 -8.50 8.97
CA GLY A 40 4.37 -7.65 8.13
C GLY A 40 2.87 -7.83 8.37
N ALA A 41 2.43 -8.85 9.12
CA ALA A 41 1.01 -9.18 9.31
C ALA A 41 0.44 -8.81 10.70
N VAL A 42 1.26 -8.29 11.63
CA VAL A 42 0.86 -8.04 13.04
C VAL A 42 0.89 -6.58 13.47
N SER A 43 0.98 -5.64 12.53
CA SER A 43 0.89 -4.21 12.79
C SER A 43 -0.29 -3.59 12.03
N GLY A 44 -1.48 -4.19 12.20
CA GLY A 44 -2.75 -3.53 11.91
C GLY A 44 -3.21 -2.82 13.18
N SER A 45 -2.78 -1.57 13.36
CA SER A 45 -3.51 -0.65 14.23
C SER A 45 -4.62 -0.06 13.38
N ASP A 46 -5.86 -0.21 13.83
CA ASP A 46 -7.05 0.46 13.27
C ASP A 46 -6.94 1.97 13.49
N ASP A 47 -5.99 2.61 12.80
CA ASP A 47 -5.78 4.04 12.88
C ASP A 47 -6.82 4.72 11.99
N LEU A 48 -7.90 5.15 12.63
CA LEU A 48 -8.99 5.90 11.98
C LEU A 48 -8.66 7.39 11.83
N SER A 49 -7.43 7.81 12.15
CA SER A 49 -7.05 9.20 11.98
C SER A 49 -6.87 9.55 10.51
N VAL A 50 -7.44 10.70 10.12
CA VAL A 50 -7.25 11.24 8.78
C VAL A 50 -5.84 11.80 8.65
N PRO A 51 -5.01 11.30 7.70
CA PRO A 51 -3.65 11.77 7.54
C PRO A 51 -3.64 13.21 7.01
N ALA A 52 -2.90 14.09 7.69
CA ALA A 52 -2.65 15.43 7.21
C ALA A 52 -1.79 15.41 5.92
N PRO A 53 -1.91 16.42 5.03
CA PRO A 53 -1.00 16.59 3.90
C PRO A 53 0.46 16.57 4.35
N ALA A 54 1.37 16.12 3.50
CA ALA A 54 2.78 16.16 3.80
C ALA A 54 3.29 17.62 3.90
N THR A 55 4.39 17.84 4.63
CA THR A 55 4.87 19.21 4.90
C THR A 55 5.37 19.92 3.64
N ASP A 56 5.99 19.17 2.73
CA ASP A 56 6.37 19.62 1.39
C ASP A 56 5.15 19.98 0.54
N GLU A 57 4.09 19.16 0.52
CA GLU A 57 2.85 19.46 -0.21
C GLU A 57 2.22 20.79 0.25
N ARG A 58 2.13 21.03 1.57
CA ARG A 58 1.63 22.31 2.10
C ARG A 58 2.55 23.47 1.73
N THR A 59 3.86 23.28 1.85
CA THR A 59 4.87 24.31 1.55
C THR A 59 4.89 24.70 0.07
N GLU A 60 4.64 23.74 -0.83
CA GLU A 60 4.56 23.95 -2.27
C GLU A 60 3.21 24.56 -2.71
N THR A 61 2.13 24.26 -1.98
CA THR A 61 0.79 24.79 -2.29
C THR A 61 0.71 26.30 -2.05
N VAL A 62 1.22 26.80 -0.92
CA VAL A 62 1.16 28.22 -0.54
C VAL A 62 1.64 29.20 -1.63
N PRO A 63 2.86 29.05 -2.22
CA PRO A 63 3.33 29.98 -3.24
C PRO A 63 2.45 29.96 -4.50
N ILE A 64 1.91 28.81 -4.90
CA ILE A 64 0.98 28.71 -6.04
C ILE A 64 -0.27 29.54 -5.77
N LEU A 65 -0.87 29.40 -4.60
CA LEU A 65 -2.07 30.16 -4.22
C LEU A 65 -1.79 31.67 -4.11
N ARG A 66 -0.58 32.04 -3.65
CA ARG A 66 -0.14 33.43 -3.57
C ARG A 66 0.04 34.07 -4.95
N ASP A 67 0.60 33.34 -5.90
CA ASP A 67 0.79 33.82 -7.28
C ASP A 67 -0.56 33.94 -8.01
N ALA A 68 -1.48 33.00 -7.76
CA ALA A 68 -2.87 33.09 -8.21
C ALA A 68 -3.56 34.34 -7.63
N PHE A 69 -3.48 34.57 -6.32
CA PHE A 69 -4.01 35.76 -5.66
C PHE A 69 -3.46 37.05 -6.29
N ALA A 70 -2.15 37.12 -6.56
CA ALA A 70 -1.52 38.31 -7.15
C ALA A 70 -2.08 38.68 -8.53
N SER A 71 -2.57 37.70 -9.30
CA SER A 71 -3.12 37.91 -10.64
C SER A 71 -4.65 38.00 -10.69
N GLN A 72 -5.34 37.27 -9.81
CA GLN A 72 -6.80 37.13 -9.81
C GLN A 72 -7.50 37.97 -8.75
N GLY A 73 -6.80 38.42 -7.71
CA GLY A 73 -7.36 39.22 -6.62
C GLY A 73 -8.32 38.45 -5.71
N ILE A 74 -8.34 37.12 -5.77
CA ILE A 74 -9.14 36.23 -4.91
C ILE A 74 -8.17 35.43 -4.04
N CYS A 75 -8.44 35.38 -2.74
CA CYS A 75 -7.67 34.51 -1.85
C CYS A 75 -8.14 33.06 -1.99
N TYR A 76 -7.19 32.13 -2.03
CA TYR A 76 -7.48 30.70 -2.18
C TYR A 76 -6.97 29.95 -0.95
N GLY A 77 -7.71 28.94 -0.52
CA GLY A 77 -7.32 28.13 0.63
C GLY A 77 -7.89 26.72 0.64
N TRP A 78 -7.50 25.98 1.67
CA TRP A 78 -7.92 24.61 1.90
C TRP A 78 -8.21 24.36 3.37
N ARG A 79 -9.08 23.39 3.62
CA ARG A 79 -9.40 22.88 4.95
C ARG A 79 -9.70 21.38 4.88
N LEU A 80 -8.98 20.61 5.67
CA LEU A 80 -9.22 19.17 5.87
C LEU A 80 -9.67 18.96 7.32
N THR A 81 -10.79 18.28 7.49
CA THR A 81 -11.34 17.90 8.80
C THR A 81 -11.54 16.40 8.92
N ASP A 82 -11.51 15.94 10.16
CA ASP A 82 -11.91 14.60 10.60
C ASP A 82 -13.13 14.78 11.53
N GLY A 83 -14.32 14.83 10.94
CA GLY A 83 -15.58 15.14 11.60
C GLY A 83 -15.62 16.55 12.19
N TYR A 84 -15.14 16.71 13.42
CA TYR A 84 -15.12 18.00 14.12
C TYR A 84 -13.72 18.59 14.28
N ASP A 85 -12.68 17.80 14.08
CA ASP A 85 -11.30 18.20 14.31
C ASP A 85 -10.66 18.70 13.01
N VAL A 86 -10.00 19.86 13.08
CA VAL A 86 -9.25 20.40 11.94
C VAL A 86 -7.91 19.69 11.85
N VAL A 87 -7.74 18.91 10.80
CA VAL A 87 -6.52 18.15 10.50
C VAL A 87 -5.48 19.06 9.84
N SER A 88 -5.91 19.84 8.84
CA SER A 88 -5.04 20.79 8.12
C SER A 88 -5.83 21.97 7.60
N VAL A 89 -5.21 23.13 7.60
CA VAL A 89 -5.78 24.36 7.05
C VAL A 89 -4.66 25.21 6.48
N GLY A 90 -4.92 25.92 5.39
CA GLY A 90 -3.97 26.87 4.85
C GLY A 90 -4.53 27.68 3.69
N SER A 91 -3.75 28.67 3.24
CA SER A 91 -4.16 29.59 2.19
C SER A 91 -2.97 30.26 1.50
N ASN A 92 -3.24 31.17 0.57
CA ASN A 92 -2.26 32.09 0.01
C ASN A 92 -1.53 32.95 1.07
N LEU A 93 -2.05 33.03 2.30
CA LEU A 93 -1.41 33.73 3.42
C LEU A 93 -0.40 32.86 4.18
N GLY A 94 -0.44 31.54 4.00
CA GLY A 94 0.46 30.59 4.64
C GLY A 94 -0.21 29.28 5.05
N ASP A 95 0.64 28.30 5.40
CA ASP A 95 0.24 27.07 6.08
C ASP A 95 -0.30 27.42 7.49
N GLY A 96 -1.33 26.73 7.94
CA GLY A 96 -2.02 26.98 9.20
C GLY A 96 -2.93 28.21 9.23
N THR A 97 -3.14 28.90 8.10
CA THR A 97 -3.98 30.12 8.04
C THR A 97 -5.21 29.90 7.17
N ALA A 98 -6.38 29.82 7.80
CA ALA A 98 -7.67 29.77 7.12
C ALA A 98 -7.93 31.03 6.29
N VAL A 99 -8.54 30.89 5.12
CA VAL A 99 -8.83 32.05 4.26
C VAL A 99 -10.10 32.78 4.68
N GLY A 100 -11.11 32.05 5.16
CA GLY A 100 -12.42 32.62 5.49
C GLY A 100 -12.42 33.62 6.65
N ASP A 101 -11.49 33.48 7.60
CA ASP A 101 -11.39 34.36 8.78
C ASP A 101 -10.33 35.45 8.63
N ALA A 102 -9.61 35.47 7.50
CA ALA A 102 -8.47 36.35 7.33
C ALA A 102 -8.91 37.76 6.91
N PRO A 103 -8.60 38.82 7.70
CA PRO A 103 -9.05 40.19 7.39
C PRO A 103 -8.47 40.76 6.10
N GLY A 104 -7.38 40.18 5.58
CA GLY A 104 -6.76 40.54 4.30
C GLY A 104 -7.42 39.90 3.07
N CYS A 105 -8.43 39.04 3.27
CA CYS A 105 -9.07 38.26 2.22
C CYS A 105 -10.58 38.54 2.17
N PRO A 106 -11.02 39.74 1.77
CA PRO A 106 -12.46 40.06 1.70
C PRO A 106 -13.18 39.26 0.61
N ARG A 107 -12.45 38.77 -0.40
CA ARG A 107 -12.95 37.91 -1.48
C ARG A 107 -12.12 36.64 -1.53
N TRP A 108 -12.74 35.48 -1.32
CA TRP A 108 -12.02 34.22 -1.13
C TRP A 108 -12.78 33.00 -1.62
N ILE A 109 -12.05 31.92 -1.91
CA ILE A 109 -12.56 30.58 -2.21
C ILE A 109 -11.74 29.56 -1.42
N GLU A 110 -12.41 28.69 -0.66
CA GLU A 110 -11.80 27.61 0.14
C GLU A 110 -12.39 26.27 -0.30
N VAL A 111 -11.54 25.29 -0.58
CA VAL A 111 -11.98 23.89 -0.65
C VAL A 111 -11.94 23.30 0.74
N SER A 112 -13.04 22.69 1.18
CA SER A 112 -13.14 21.99 2.45
C SER A 112 -13.50 20.53 2.21
N ALA A 113 -12.74 19.60 2.80
CA ALA A 113 -13.05 18.18 2.80
C ALA A 113 -13.19 17.68 4.23
N ASP A 114 -14.27 16.94 4.48
CA ASP A 114 -14.53 16.27 5.76
C ASP A 114 -14.50 14.76 5.54
N ILE A 115 -13.56 14.08 6.16
CA ILE A 115 -13.30 12.66 5.97
C ILE A 115 -13.69 11.92 7.24
N THR A 116 -14.33 10.77 7.10
CA THR A 116 -14.67 9.90 8.22
C THR A 116 -14.32 8.47 7.86
N TYR A 117 -13.30 7.92 8.53
CA TYR A 117 -12.97 6.51 8.47
C TYR A 117 -13.80 5.71 9.49
N THR A 118 -14.32 4.57 9.06
CA THR A 118 -15.05 3.63 9.91
C THR A 118 -14.14 2.47 10.32
N SER A 119 -14.36 1.89 11.50
CA SER A 119 -13.55 0.72 11.90
C SER A 119 -13.78 -0.46 10.96
N GLU A 120 -12.78 -1.29 10.73
CA GLU A 120 -12.90 -2.53 9.94
C GLU A 120 -14.00 -3.48 10.47
N SER A 121 -14.36 -3.36 11.75
CA SER A 121 -15.44 -4.14 12.39
C SER A 121 -16.85 -3.60 12.12
N SER A 122 -16.96 -2.44 11.46
CA SER A 122 -18.21 -1.77 11.13
C SER A 122 -18.65 -2.18 9.72
N GLU A 123 -19.96 -2.37 9.54
CA GLU A 123 -20.55 -2.55 8.21
C GLU A 123 -20.75 -1.20 7.47
N ALA A 124 -20.47 -0.08 8.14
CA ALA A 124 -20.54 1.24 7.53
C ALA A 124 -19.29 1.48 6.69
N SER A 125 -19.47 2.08 5.50
CA SER A 125 -18.37 2.50 4.63
C SER A 125 -17.72 3.79 5.12
N ASP A 126 -16.45 3.96 4.78
CA ASP A 126 -15.77 5.26 4.85
C ASP A 126 -16.51 6.28 3.99
N SER A 127 -16.36 7.57 4.32
CA SER A 127 -17.01 8.64 3.57
C SER A 127 -16.17 9.90 3.53
N ALA A 128 -16.31 10.66 2.44
CA ALA A 128 -15.67 11.95 2.23
C ALA A 128 -16.70 12.95 1.72
N TRP A 129 -16.79 14.12 2.35
CA TRP A 129 -17.65 15.21 1.92
C TRP A 129 -16.81 16.41 1.48
N ILE A 130 -16.78 16.66 0.18
CA ILE A 130 -16.05 17.77 -0.42
C ILE A 130 -17.00 18.93 -0.68
N ARG A 131 -16.60 20.14 -0.31
CA ARG A 131 -17.34 21.38 -0.58
C ARG A 131 -16.41 22.49 -1.02
N VAL A 132 -16.90 23.37 -1.90
CA VAL A 132 -16.25 24.64 -2.19
C VAL A 132 -17.05 25.78 -1.59
N GLN A 133 -16.41 26.53 -0.71
CA GLN A 133 -16.99 27.68 -0.02
C GLN A 133 -16.32 28.96 -0.54
N GLY A 134 -16.98 30.10 -0.35
CA GLY A 134 -16.44 31.38 -0.75
C GLY A 134 -17.08 32.54 0.00
N SER A 135 -16.55 33.73 -0.22
CA SER A 135 -17.11 34.97 0.30
C SER A 135 -18.51 35.27 -0.26
N ASP A 136 -19.31 36.04 0.48
CA ASP A 136 -20.73 36.33 0.18
C ASP A 136 -20.96 37.03 -1.17
N ASP A 137 -19.93 37.64 -1.76
CA ASP A 137 -19.98 38.28 -3.07
C ASP A 137 -19.84 37.29 -4.24
N LEU A 138 -19.56 36.01 -3.96
CA LEU A 138 -19.51 34.94 -4.94
C LEU A 138 -20.84 34.19 -4.98
N GLY A 139 -21.41 34.06 -6.18
CA GLY A 139 -22.70 33.37 -6.34
C GLY A 139 -22.59 31.87 -6.11
N LEU A 140 -23.56 31.29 -5.39
CA LEU A 140 -23.63 29.84 -5.12
C LEU A 140 -23.52 28.97 -6.38
N ALA A 141 -24.17 29.38 -7.48
CA ALA A 141 -24.11 28.63 -8.73
C ALA A 141 -22.69 28.55 -9.32
N ALA A 142 -21.87 29.60 -9.14
CA ALA A 142 -20.50 29.61 -9.60
C ALA A 142 -19.59 28.77 -8.67
N LEU A 143 -19.80 28.83 -7.35
CA LEU A 143 -19.10 27.95 -6.41
C LEU A 143 -19.42 26.47 -6.66
N GLN A 144 -20.69 26.14 -6.95
CA GLN A 144 -21.07 24.77 -7.34
C GLN A 144 -20.42 24.32 -8.65
N ALA A 145 -20.25 25.24 -9.61
CA ALA A 145 -19.53 24.95 -10.85
C ALA A 145 -18.05 24.65 -10.59
N VAL A 146 -17.41 25.40 -9.67
CA VAL A 146 -16.04 25.12 -9.21
C VAL A 146 -15.96 23.76 -8.51
N GLU A 147 -16.88 23.45 -7.59
CA GLU A 147 -16.94 22.16 -6.88
C GLU A 147 -17.09 20.98 -7.85
N THR A 148 -18.06 21.08 -8.78
CA THR A 148 -18.24 20.07 -9.84
C THR A 148 -17.00 19.97 -10.74
N GLY A 149 -16.31 21.10 -10.93
CA GLY A 149 -15.03 21.23 -11.61
C GLY A 149 -13.95 20.29 -11.08
N LEU A 150 -13.88 20.07 -9.76
CA LEU A 150 -12.87 19.21 -9.13
C LEU A 150 -12.93 17.77 -9.66
N GLY A 151 -14.13 17.23 -9.90
CA GLY A 151 -14.29 15.88 -10.45
C GLY A 151 -13.67 15.68 -11.82
N TRP A 152 -13.58 16.73 -12.65
CA TRP A 152 -12.91 16.65 -13.97
C TRP A 152 -11.38 16.47 -13.85
N PHE A 153 -10.83 16.80 -12.69
CA PHE A 153 -9.42 16.58 -12.35
C PHE A 153 -9.21 15.25 -11.60
N GLY A 154 -10.25 14.42 -11.47
CA GLY A 154 -10.19 13.18 -10.69
C GLY A 154 -10.07 13.43 -9.18
N LEU A 155 -10.58 14.56 -8.69
CA LEU A 155 -10.63 14.88 -7.27
C LEU A 155 -12.05 14.61 -6.77
N ASP A 156 -12.36 13.32 -6.62
CA ASP A 156 -13.64 12.79 -6.15
C ASP A 156 -13.52 12.12 -4.77
N GLU A 157 -14.64 11.68 -4.21
CA GLU A 157 -14.72 11.12 -2.86
C GLU A 157 -13.75 9.96 -2.63
N ASP A 158 -13.61 9.05 -3.60
CA ASP A 158 -12.72 7.88 -3.49
C ASP A 158 -11.26 8.32 -3.32
N VAL A 159 -10.82 9.30 -4.12
CA VAL A 159 -9.46 9.85 -4.02
C VAL A 159 -9.21 10.56 -2.70
N PHE A 160 -10.21 11.26 -2.16
CA PHE A 160 -10.12 11.89 -0.84
C PHE A 160 -10.11 10.87 0.30
N ILE A 161 -10.74 9.70 0.13
CA ILE A 161 -10.66 8.59 1.10
C ILE A 161 -9.27 7.94 1.05
N ASP A 162 -8.74 7.71 -0.15
CA ASP A 162 -7.47 7.02 -0.36
C ASP A 162 -6.23 7.85 0.05
N ASP A 163 -6.23 9.15 -0.27
CA ASP A 163 -5.11 10.07 0.01
C ASP A 163 -5.59 11.50 0.32
N PRO A 164 -6.21 11.72 1.50
CA PRO A 164 -6.85 13.01 1.82
C PRO A 164 -5.86 14.17 1.86
N GLY A 165 -4.61 13.92 2.28
CA GLY A 165 -3.56 14.91 2.38
C GLY A 165 -3.11 15.45 1.02
N TRP A 166 -2.82 14.54 0.09
CA TRP A 166 -2.50 14.92 -1.29
C TRP A 166 -3.73 15.52 -2.00
N ALA A 167 -4.91 14.92 -1.85
CA ALA A 167 -6.12 15.34 -2.55
C ALA A 167 -6.53 16.77 -2.19
N ILE A 168 -6.49 17.15 -0.91
CA ILE A 168 -6.89 18.50 -0.48
C ILE A 168 -5.95 19.59 -0.98
N THR A 169 -4.64 19.34 -0.98
CA THR A 169 -3.65 20.31 -1.50
C THR A 169 -3.74 20.40 -3.02
N ARG A 170 -3.95 19.27 -3.70
CA ARG A 170 -4.18 19.24 -5.15
C ARG A 170 -5.46 19.98 -5.54
N ALA A 171 -6.54 19.80 -4.81
CA ALA A 171 -7.79 20.54 -5.00
C ALA A 171 -7.57 22.05 -4.82
N ALA A 172 -6.86 22.46 -3.77
CA ALA A 172 -6.55 23.86 -3.52
C ALA A 172 -5.81 24.52 -4.69
N THR A 173 -4.78 23.85 -5.23
CA THR A 173 -4.02 24.35 -6.39
C THR A 173 -4.82 24.40 -7.69
N THR A 174 -5.97 23.71 -7.75
CA THR A 174 -6.86 23.66 -8.93
C THR A 174 -7.91 24.78 -8.89
N LEU A 175 -8.23 25.32 -7.70
CA LEU A 175 -9.23 26.38 -7.54
C LEU A 175 -8.99 27.63 -8.41
N PRO A 176 -7.77 28.17 -8.57
CA PRO A 176 -7.53 29.34 -9.41
C PRO A 176 -7.97 29.16 -10.87
N LEU A 177 -7.74 27.96 -11.42
CA LEU A 177 -8.14 27.63 -12.78
C LEU A 177 -9.67 27.53 -12.88
N LEU A 178 -10.28 26.77 -11.99
CA LEU A 178 -11.73 26.58 -11.96
C LEU A 178 -12.48 27.90 -11.69
N ALA A 179 -11.92 28.79 -10.87
CA ALA A 179 -12.44 30.13 -10.66
C ALA A 179 -12.42 30.97 -11.94
N ALA A 180 -11.38 30.83 -12.78
CA ALA A 180 -11.33 31.49 -14.07
C ALA A 180 -12.35 30.91 -15.06
N GLU A 181 -12.50 29.58 -15.11
CA GLU A 181 -13.49 28.91 -15.97
C GLU A 181 -14.94 29.25 -15.57
N ALA A 182 -15.21 29.37 -14.27
CA ALA A 182 -16.49 29.83 -13.74
C ALA A 182 -16.74 31.34 -13.92
N GLY A 183 -15.77 32.08 -14.48
CA GLY A 183 -15.86 33.53 -14.68
C GLY A 183 -15.79 34.35 -13.39
N LEU A 184 -15.33 33.76 -12.29
CA LEU A 184 -15.15 34.44 -11.00
C LEU A 184 -13.91 35.33 -10.97
N ALA A 185 -12.91 34.99 -11.78
CA ALA A 185 -11.66 35.72 -11.96
C ALA A 185 -11.19 35.67 -13.43
N GLY A 186 -10.23 36.52 -13.77
CA GLY A 186 -9.48 36.36 -15.02
C GLY A 186 -8.56 35.13 -14.97
N PRO A 187 -7.98 34.71 -16.11
CA PRO A 187 -6.94 33.68 -16.13
C PRO A 187 -5.78 34.06 -15.20
N ALA A 188 -5.32 33.11 -14.38
CA ALA A 188 -4.12 33.31 -13.59
C ALA A 188 -2.92 33.56 -14.51
N ALA A 189 -1.99 34.40 -14.05
CA ALA A 189 -0.79 34.70 -14.84
C ALA A 189 0.02 33.41 -15.07
N THR A 190 0.17 33.00 -16.32
CA THR A 190 1.10 31.93 -16.65
C THR A 190 2.53 32.43 -16.39
N PRO A 191 3.39 31.65 -15.72
CA PRO A 191 4.82 31.96 -15.65
C PRO A 191 5.34 32.12 -17.08
N SER A 192 5.65 33.35 -17.47
CA SER A 192 6.25 33.61 -18.76
C SER A 192 7.71 33.18 -18.66
N ALA A 193 8.07 32.09 -19.33
CA ALA A 193 9.46 31.74 -19.53
C ALA A 193 10.13 32.89 -20.29
N ASP A 194 11.27 33.37 -19.79
CA ASP A 194 12.04 34.42 -20.45
C ASP A 194 12.42 33.94 -21.87
N PRO A 195 11.96 34.60 -22.94
CA PRO A 195 12.24 34.19 -24.31
C PRO A 195 13.74 34.16 -24.64
N ALA A 196 14.55 34.89 -23.86
CA ALA A 196 16.00 34.96 -24.01
C ALA A 196 16.76 33.94 -23.14
N ALA A 197 16.08 33.21 -22.25
CA ALA A 197 16.74 32.18 -21.46
C ALA A 197 17.15 31.01 -22.36
N PRO A 198 18.42 30.58 -22.34
CA PRO A 198 18.84 29.41 -23.09
C PRO A 198 18.05 28.19 -22.57
N ALA A 199 17.31 27.54 -23.47
CA ALA A 199 16.62 26.29 -23.16
C ALA A 199 17.66 25.29 -22.66
N SER A 200 17.62 24.98 -21.36
CA SER A 200 18.44 23.91 -20.82
C SER A 200 18.00 22.62 -21.52
N PRO A 201 18.93 21.85 -22.12
CA PRO A 201 18.56 20.61 -22.76
C PRO A 201 17.83 19.75 -21.73
N LEU A 202 16.65 19.24 -22.11
CA LEU A 202 15.91 18.31 -21.27
C LEU A 202 16.88 17.23 -20.77
N PRO A 203 16.89 16.93 -19.46
CA PRO A 203 17.69 15.81 -18.97
C PRO A 203 17.31 14.58 -19.80
N ALA A 204 18.31 13.79 -20.20
CA ALA A 204 18.07 12.58 -20.99
C ALA A 204 16.93 11.80 -20.32
N ALA A 205 15.89 11.49 -21.09
CA ALA A 205 14.69 10.82 -20.58
C ALA A 205 15.12 9.69 -19.65
N GLY A 206 14.74 9.80 -18.38
CA GLY A 206 15.08 8.82 -17.36
C GLY A 206 14.65 7.43 -17.83
N ASN A 207 15.47 6.44 -17.55
CA ASN A 207 15.19 5.07 -17.97
C ASN A 207 13.99 4.51 -17.19
N ASP A 208 12.77 4.62 -17.73
CA ASP A 208 11.51 4.11 -17.17
C ASP A 208 11.46 2.58 -17.02
N PHE A 209 12.53 1.88 -17.45
CA PHE A 209 12.64 0.43 -17.40
C PHE A 209 12.40 -0.18 -16.02
N TRP A 210 12.78 0.53 -14.95
CA TRP A 210 12.57 0.04 -13.59
C TRP A 210 11.09 0.08 -13.21
N ARG A 211 10.39 1.18 -13.53
CA ARG A 211 8.98 1.38 -13.20
C ARG A 211 8.05 0.53 -14.08
N ASP A 212 8.41 0.31 -15.34
CA ASP A 212 7.57 -0.45 -16.27
C ASP A 212 7.75 -1.97 -16.11
N ARG A 213 8.92 -2.42 -15.62
CA ARG A 213 9.25 -3.86 -15.52
C ARG A 213 9.35 -4.43 -14.11
N TRP A 214 9.12 -3.63 -13.06
CA TRP A 214 9.20 -4.13 -11.68
C TRP A 214 8.24 -5.30 -11.43
N GLY A 215 7.01 -5.24 -11.95
CA GLY A 215 6.02 -6.30 -11.78
C GLY A 215 6.48 -7.62 -12.40
N TRP A 216 7.13 -7.58 -13.58
CA TRP A 216 7.67 -8.77 -14.22
C TRP A 216 8.90 -9.32 -13.48
N LEU A 217 9.74 -8.44 -12.91
CA LEU A 217 10.86 -8.85 -12.06
C LEU A 217 10.38 -9.54 -10.78
N VAL A 218 9.35 -9.01 -10.12
CA VAL A 218 8.75 -9.62 -8.93
C VAL A 218 8.19 -11.00 -9.26
N ALA A 219 7.44 -11.12 -10.37
CA ALA A 219 6.91 -12.40 -10.83
C ALA A 219 8.03 -13.42 -11.15
N ALA A 220 9.10 -12.98 -11.81
CA ALA A 220 10.25 -13.83 -12.13
C ALA A 220 10.97 -14.32 -10.86
N VAL A 221 11.17 -13.45 -9.87
CA VAL A 221 11.76 -13.80 -8.57
C VAL A 221 10.86 -14.81 -7.83
N ALA A 222 9.55 -14.59 -7.80
CA ALA A 222 8.61 -15.52 -7.18
C ALA A 222 8.65 -16.92 -7.82
N LEU A 223 8.70 -16.99 -9.16
CA LEU A 223 8.84 -18.25 -9.89
C LEU A 223 10.17 -18.97 -9.60
N LEU A 224 11.28 -18.23 -9.52
CA LEU A 224 12.59 -18.80 -9.17
C LEU A 224 12.60 -19.40 -7.77
N LEU A 225 11.97 -18.74 -6.80
CA LEU A 225 11.83 -19.26 -5.43
C LEU A 225 10.99 -20.53 -5.39
N LEU A 226 9.89 -20.56 -6.15
CA LEU A 226 9.03 -21.74 -6.29
C LEU A 226 9.80 -22.93 -6.90
N ALA A 227 10.58 -22.68 -7.96
CA ALA A 227 11.42 -23.70 -8.60
C ALA A 227 12.49 -24.24 -7.64
N ALA A 228 13.17 -23.37 -6.89
CA ALA A 228 14.15 -23.75 -5.88
C ALA A 228 13.52 -24.64 -4.79
N LEU A 229 12.29 -24.32 -4.36
CA LEU A 229 11.53 -25.12 -3.40
C LEU A 229 11.27 -26.54 -3.94
N PHE A 230 10.78 -26.67 -5.17
CA PHE A 230 10.54 -27.98 -5.79
C PHE A 230 11.81 -28.81 -5.91
N VAL A 231 12.93 -28.21 -6.31
CA VAL A 231 14.23 -28.89 -6.37
C VAL A 231 14.65 -29.38 -4.98
N ALA A 232 14.52 -28.54 -3.95
CA ALA A 232 14.85 -28.92 -2.58
C ALA A 232 13.99 -30.09 -2.08
N VAL A 233 12.67 -30.03 -2.29
CA VAL A 233 11.73 -31.11 -1.93
C VAL A 233 12.07 -32.40 -2.68
N GLY A 234 12.34 -32.33 -3.98
CA GLY A 234 12.73 -33.47 -4.81
C GLY A 234 14.02 -34.14 -4.31
N VAL A 235 15.04 -33.34 -3.93
CA VAL A 235 16.30 -33.86 -3.36
C VAL A 235 16.06 -34.54 -2.01
N VAL A 236 15.22 -33.97 -1.14
CA VAL A 236 14.91 -34.56 0.17
C VAL A 236 14.13 -35.87 0.01
N GLN A 237 13.11 -35.89 -0.85
CA GLN A 237 12.34 -37.11 -1.13
C GLN A 237 13.22 -38.21 -1.73
N ARG A 238 14.09 -37.87 -2.70
CA ARG A 238 15.05 -38.83 -3.28
C ARG A 238 16.01 -39.38 -2.23
N ARG A 239 16.50 -38.56 -1.30
CA ARG A 239 17.36 -39.04 -0.20
C ARG A 239 16.62 -40.00 0.75
N ARG A 240 15.32 -39.79 0.97
CA ARG A 240 14.49 -40.70 1.78
C ARG A 240 14.25 -42.04 1.08
N THR A 241 14.10 -42.06 -0.24
CA THR A 241 13.91 -43.31 -1.00
C THR A 241 15.20 -44.08 -1.25
N THR A 242 16.35 -43.38 -1.32
CA THR A 242 17.65 -44.01 -1.60
C THR A 242 18.43 -44.39 -0.33
N ALA A 243 17.84 -44.29 0.87
CA ALA A 243 18.50 -44.72 2.10
C ALA A 243 18.67 -46.25 2.11
N PRO A 244 19.89 -46.80 1.91
CA PRO A 244 20.13 -48.23 1.91
C PRO A 244 20.37 -48.64 3.37
N GLY A 245 19.39 -49.26 4.03
CA GLY A 245 19.59 -49.64 5.44
C GLY A 245 18.39 -50.10 6.26
N ARG A 246 17.34 -50.66 5.65
CA ARG A 246 16.37 -51.46 6.39
C ARG A 246 16.19 -52.83 5.73
N GLY A 247 17.33 -53.49 5.53
CA GLY A 247 17.36 -54.92 5.26
C GLY A 247 17.37 -55.69 6.57
N ALA A 248 16.52 -56.71 6.63
CA ALA A 248 16.69 -57.96 7.38
C ALA A 248 16.66 -57.92 8.92
N ALA A 249 15.47 -58.20 9.47
CA ALA A 249 15.36 -59.25 10.49
C ALA A 249 14.38 -60.29 9.94
N ALA A 250 14.93 -61.45 9.59
CA ALA A 250 14.19 -62.66 9.26
C ALA A 250 13.63 -63.30 10.54
N ASP A 251 12.58 -64.10 10.34
CA ASP A 251 12.08 -65.19 11.18
C ASP A 251 11.27 -64.85 12.45
N ALA A 252 9.94 -65.03 12.36
CA ALA A 252 9.24 -66.12 13.06
C ALA A 252 7.75 -66.21 12.68
N PRO A 253 7.18 -67.42 12.46
CA PRO A 253 5.75 -67.65 12.28
C PRO A 253 5.08 -68.09 13.59
N SER A 254 3.92 -67.52 13.93
CA SER A 254 2.94 -68.11 14.87
C SER A 254 1.58 -67.40 14.69
N ARG A 255 0.65 -68.00 13.95
CA ARG A 255 -0.41 -68.92 14.40
C ARG A 255 -1.49 -68.25 15.27
N SER A 256 -2.74 -68.42 14.80
CA SER A 256 -3.97 -68.58 15.58
C SER A 256 -4.76 -67.32 16.02
N GLY A 257 -6.02 -67.26 15.55
CA GLY A 257 -7.15 -66.65 16.26
C GLY A 257 -7.89 -65.58 15.47
N ARG A 258 -8.71 -65.89 14.46
CA ARG A 258 -10.16 -66.19 14.59
C ARG A 258 -10.86 -65.42 15.73
N LYS A 259 -11.59 -64.35 15.40
CA LYS A 259 -12.99 -64.04 15.80
C LYS A 259 -13.46 -62.82 15.00
N LEU A 260 -14.34 -63.03 14.02
CA LEU A 260 -15.81 -63.02 14.11
C LEU A 260 -16.41 -61.61 14.13
N ARG A 261 -17.10 -61.31 13.03
CA ARG A 261 -18.28 -60.43 12.84
C ARG A 261 -18.72 -59.56 14.03
N VAL A 262 -19.12 -58.32 13.74
CA VAL A 262 -20.55 -57.91 13.73
C VAL A 262 -20.67 -56.49 13.16
N ARG A 263 -21.62 -56.34 12.23
CA ARG A 263 -22.17 -55.07 11.74
C ARG A 263 -22.82 -54.30 12.89
N ALA A 264 -22.66 -52.98 12.92
CA ALA A 264 -23.63 -52.08 13.55
C ALA A 264 -23.94 -50.93 12.57
N PRO A 265 -25.21 -50.75 12.17
CA PRO A 265 -25.71 -49.57 11.47
C PRO A 265 -26.38 -48.58 12.45
N ALA A 266 -26.90 -47.48 11.88
CA ALA A 266 -27.65 -46.36 12.50
C ALA A 266 -26.75 -45.23 13.05
N GLN A 267 -27.07 -43.93 12.96
CA GLN A 267 -28.36 -43.24 12.89
C GLN A 267 -28.05 -41.76 12.47
N ARG A 268 -28.62 -41.21 11.38
CA ARG A 268 -29.78 -40.29 11.33
C ARG A 268 -29.58 -38.90 11.98
N ALA A 269 -29.53 -37.87 11.12
CA ALA A 269 -30.14 -36.55 11.33
C ALA A 269 -30.74 -36.17 9.95
N GLY A 270 -32.06 -36.10 9.76
CA GLY A 270 -32.91 -34.94 10.10
C GLY A 270 -32.81 -33.93 8.96
N ALA A 271 -33.73 -33.87 7.99
CA ALA A 271 -35.02 -33.14 8.03
C ALA A 271 -34.81 -31.64 8.34
N GLU A 272 -35.41 -30.63 7.72
CA GLU A 272 -36.46 -30.41 6.70
C GLU A 272 -36.72 -28.88 6.78
N ALA A 273 -36.94 -28.18 5.66
CA ALA A 273 -37.65 -26.89 5.47
C ALA A 273 -37.04 -26.14 4.27
N ALA A 274 -37.69 -25.88 3.13
CA ALA A 274 -38.99 -25.25 2.83
C ALA A 274 -38.99 -23.71 2.93
N GLY A 275 -39.33 -23.07 1.79
CA GLY A 275 -39.59 -21.62 1.59
C GLY A 275 -38.84 -21.11 0.35
N ARG A 276 -39.37 -20.97 -0.89
CA ARG A 276 -40.59 -20.29 -1.40
C ARG A 276 -40.73 -18.84 -0.89
N THR A 277 -40.44 -17.87 -1.77
CA THR A 277 -41.31 -16.80 -2.35
C THR A 277 -40.40 -15.72 -2.96
N ARG A 278 -40.47 -15.37 -4.26
CA ARG A 278 -41.51 -14.62 -5.00
C ARG A 278 -41.34 -13.09 -4.89
N GLU A 279 -40.87 -12.49 -6.00
CA GLU A 279 -41.50 -11.40 -6.78
C GLU A 279 -41.93 -10.08 -6.09
N LYS A 280 -41.54 -8.95 -6.72
CA LYS A 280 -42.05 -7.55 -6.71
C LYS A 280 -40.93 -6.56 -6.34
N SER A 281 -40.75 -5.41 -6.96
CA SER A 281 -41.38 -4.67 -8.06
C SER A 281 -40.36 -3.60 -8.48
#